data_AF-F2S8E6-F1
#
_entry.id   AF-F2S8E6-F1
#
_cell.length_a   1.000
_cell.length_b   1.000
_cell.length_c   1.000
_cell.angle_alpha   90.00
_cell.angle_beta   90.00
_cell.angle_gamma   90.00
#
_symmetry.space_group_name_H-M   'P 1'
#
loop_
_entity.id
_entity.type
_entity.pdbx_description
1 polymer ?
#
loop_
_entity_poly.entity_id
_entity_poly.type
_entity_poly.pdbx_seq_one_letter_code
_entity_poly.pdbx_strand_id
1 'polypeptide(L)'
;MASQLYSNFSTLKSLQHGPAYLGDIPLIGLSSLTACYDRLLSFLHSSLLDVQPAYRQAASLFILTLAGHTLLFAVISTIWYMRSFDHKLRVDRRFRRAQIRDEIVESLLGILGIGLANTVFGMLQIHGYSRLYHSMKDGPGLWYEVMQYPLAMFLTETGVYWLHRMFHLPVLYSYTHKSHHRFIISTPYSAFAFHPVEAFVMSFPNLGVPFLVPMSTTAYLILLMSSTVETILSHDSREGFHTVHHLNPKANYGQMLTVWDVVMGTYQNPLGCFRGGPVGPLRITRKSRK
;
A
#
# COMPACT_ATOMS: atom_id res chain seq x y z
N MET A 1 14.69 -16.09 36.48
CA MET A 1 14.43 -15.81 35.05
C MET A 1 12.98 -15.39 34.75
N ALA A 2 12.00 -15.61 35.64
CA ALA A 2 10.63 -15.09 35.51
C ALA A 2 10.39 -13.72 36.20
N SER A 3 11.35 -13.21 36.98
CA SER A 3 11.21 -11.95 37.74
C SER A 3 11.63 -10.68 37.00
N GLN A 4 12.28 -10.79 35.82
CA GLN A 4 12.65 -9.64 34.98
C GLN A 4 11.54 -9.21 34.00
N LEU A 5 10.53 -10.06 33.75
CA LEU A 5 9.39 -9.71 32.90
C LEU A 5 8.36 -8.83 33.63
N TYR A 6 8.34 -8.84 34.96
CA TYR A 6 7.45 -7.99 35.77
C TYR A 6 7.97 -6.57 36.00
N SER A 7 9.27 -6.31 35.83
CA SER A 7 9.84 -4.96 36.11
C SER A 7 9.59 -3.94 34.99
N ASN A 8 9.04 -4.34 33.84
CA ASN A 8 8.66 -3.41 32.77
C ASN A 8 7.22 -2.87 32.91
N PHE A 9 6.41 -3.41 33.84
CA PHE A 9 5.04 -2.93 34.06
C PHE A 9 4.94 -1.70 34.98
N SER A 10 5.97 -1.38 35.77
CA SER A 10 6.00 -0.16 36.59
C SER A 10 6.33 1.09 35.79
N THR A 11 7.05 0.97 34.67
CA THR A 11 7.41 2.09 33.78
C THR A 11 6.20 2.62 32.99
N LEU A 12 5.18 1.80 32.77
CA LEU A 12 3.95 2.20 32.08
C LEU A 12 3.06 3.12 32.94
N LYS A 13 3.16 3.07 34.27
CA LYS A 13 2.44 4.02 35.16
C LYS A 13 3.16 5.36 35.29
N SER A 14 4.49 5.44 35.10
CA SER A 14 5.22 6.71 35.15
C SER A 14 5.16 7.51 33.84
N LEU A 15 4.66 6.93 32.74
CA LEU A 15 4.55 7.59 31.44
C LEU A 15 3.25 8.43 31.26
N GLN A 16 2.35 8.44 32.24
CA GLN A 16 1.15 9.31 32.21
C GLN A 16 1.46 10.81 32.40
N HIS A 17 2.70 11.19 32.70
CA HIS A 17 3.10 12.59 32.94
C HIS A 17 4.37 13.02 32.18
N GLY A 18 4.50 12.66 30.91
CA GLY A 18 5.48 13.28 30.01
C GLY A 18 4.94 14.59 29.42
N PRO A 19 5.71 15.70 29.36
CA PRO A 19 5.21 16.94 28.78
C PRO A 19 5.00 16.78 27.28
N ALA A 20 3.82 17.15 26.81
CA ALA A 20 3.44 17.19 25.41
C ALA A 20 4.14 18.37 24.71
N TYR A 21 5.18 18.09 23.91
CA TYR A 21 5.88 19.12 23.12
C TYR A 21 5.38 19.14 21.67
N LEU A 22 4.09 19.45 21.52
CA LEU A 22 3.50 20.05 20.31
C LEU A 22 2.87 21.42 20.66
N GLY A 23 3.34 22.06 21.74
CA GLY A 23 2.74 23.26 22.31
C GLY A 23 2.89 24.54 21.49
N ASP A 24 3.88 24.66 20.60
CA ASP A 24 4.27 25.97 20.06
C ASP A 24 4.20 26.08 18.53
N ILE A 25 3.30 25.34 17.88
CA ILE A 25 2.86 25.65 16.52
C ILE A 25 1.34 25.81 16.56
N PRO A 26 0.80 27.04 16.44
CA PRO A 26 -0.64 27.26 16.49
C PRO A 26 -1.26 26.89 15.13
N LEU A 27 -1.35 25.59 14.83
CA LEU A 27 -2.30 25.07 13.84
C LEU A 27 -3.56 24.63 14.58
N ILE A 28 -4.47 25.59 14.76
CA ILE A 28 -5.81 25.39 15.32
C ILE A 28 -6.52 24.32 14.47
N GLY A 29 -6.56 23.08 14.99
CA GLY A 29 -7.15 21.92 14.31
C GLY A 29 -6.31 20.64 14.41
N LEU A 30 -4.97 20.75 14.47
CA LEU A 30 -4.10 19.58 14.59
C LEU A 30 -4.12 18.97 15.99
N SER A 31 -4.20 19.79 17.05
CA SER A 31 -4.25 19.28 18.43
C SER A 31 -5.44 18.35 18.69
N SER A 32 -6.61 18.67 18.14
CA SER A 32 -7.81 17.83 18.24
C SER A 32 -7.69 16.53 17.44
N LEU A 33 -7.05 16.57 16.26
CA LEU A 33 -6.78 15.39 15.45
C LEU A 33 -5.74 14.48 16.10
N THR A 34 -4.67 15.05 16.66
CA THR A 34 -3.66 14.32 17.42
C THR A 34 -4.27 13.69 18.67
N ALA A 35 -5.10 14.41 19.41
CA ALA A 35 -5.79 13.85 20.59
C ALA A 35 -6.78 12.74 20.22
N CYS A 36 -7.46 12.84 19.08
CA CYS A 36 -8.33 11.79 18.55
C CYS A 36 -7.52 10.55 18.15
N TYR A 37 -6.41 10.77 17.44
CA TYR A 37 -5.46 9.73 17.04
C TYR A 37 -4.86 9.00 18.24
N ASP A 38 -4.40 9.73 19.26
CA ASP A 38 -3.83 9.15 20.48
C ASP A 38 -4.87 8.35 21.26
N ARG A 39 -6.12 8.83 21.34
CA ARG A 39 -7.22 8.07 21.96
C ARG A 39 -7.53 6.81 21.18
N LEU A 40 -7.63 6.89 19.85
CA LEU A 40 -7.89 5.75 19.00
C LEU A 40 -6.77 4.70 19.15
N LEU A 41 -5.51 5.12 19.08
CA LEU A 41 -4.37 4.23 19.29
C LEU A 41 -4.37 3.61 20.68
N SER A 42 -4.60 4.41 21.72
CA SER A 42 -4.65 3.92 23.10
C SER A 42 -5.77 2.88 23.29
N PHE A 43 -6.93 3.09 22.66
CA PHE A 43 -8.05 2.16 22.68
C PHE A 43 -7.74 0.87 21.91
N LEU A 44 -7.22 0.98 20.68
CA LEU A 44 -6.81 -0.16 19.86
C LEU A 44 -5.76 -1.01 20.59
N HIS A 45 -4.77 -0.37 21.20
CA HIS A 45 -3.70 -1.07 21.90
C HIS A 45 -4.22 -1.74 23.18
N SER A 46 -4.83 -0.98 24.09
CA SER A 46 -5.23 -1.49 25.41
C SER A 46 -6.40 -2.48 25.36
N SER A 47 -7.37 -2.27 24.48
CA SER A 47 -8.63 -3.02 24.50
C SER A 47 -8.65 -4.17 23.50
N LEU A 48 -8.00 -4.02 22.35
CA LEU A 48 -8.08 -4.98 21.25
C LEU A 48 -6.81 -5.82 21.05
N LEU A 49 -5.64 -5.34 21.47
CA LEU A 49 -4.37 -5.99 21.17
C LEU A 49 -3.63 -6.47 22.42
N ASP A 50 -3.18 -5.60 23.31
CA ASP A 50 -2.10 -5.89 24.26
C ASP A 50 -2.45 -6.92 25.36
N VAL A 51 -3.72 -6.99 25.79
CA VAL A 51 -4.17 -7.89 26.88
C VAL A 51 -4.87 -9.16 26.36
N GLN A 52 -4.94 -9.34 25.04
CA GLN A 52 -5.73 -10.41 24.42
C GLN A 52 -4.89 -11.64 24.05
N PRO A 53 -5.46 -12.85 24.07
CA PRO A 53 -4.77 -14.03 23.56
C PRO A 53 -4.50 -13.88 22.06
N ALA A 54 -3.43 -14.50 21.57
CA ALA A 54 -2.91 -14.32 20.20
C ALA A 54 -3.96 -14.51 19.09
N TYR A 55 -4.90 -15.46 19.24
CA TYR A 55 -5.96 -15.68 18.26
C TYR A 55 -6.97 -14.52 18.20
N ARG A 56 -7.24 -13.85 19.32
CA ARG A 56 -8.09 -12.65 19.36
C ARG A 56 -7.38 -11.45 18.75
N GLN A 57 -6.09 -11.27 19.05
CA GLN A 57 -5.27 -10.23 18.42
C GLN A 57 -5.26 -10.41 16.90
N ALA A 58 -5.00 -11.62 16.42
CA ALA A 58 -5.00 -11.95 15.00
C ALA A 58 -6.37 -11.69 14.35
N ALA A 59 -7.46 -12.11 14.99
CA ALA A 59 -8.81 -11.84 14.50
C ALA A 59 -9.14 -10.33 14.46
N SER A 60 -8.77 -9.58 15.50
CA SER A 60 -8.94 -8.13 15.55
C SER A 60 -8.14 -7.43 14.45
N LEU A 61 -6.86 -7.78 14.26
CA LEU A 61 -6.03 -7.25 13.18
C LEU A 61 -6.63 -7.57 11.81
N PHE A 62 -7.05 -8.80 11.58
CA PHE A 62 -7.67 -9.21 10.32
C PHE A 62 -8.94 -8.41 10.03
N ILE A 63 -9.86 -8.31 10.99
CA ILE A 63 -11.13 -7.59 10.83
C ILE A 63 -10.89 -6.09 10.61
N LEU A 64 -10.03 -5.47 11.41
CA LEU A 64 -9.74 -4.04 11.30
C LEU A 64 -9.08 -3.70 9.97
N THR A 65 -8.09 -4.50 9.56
CA THR A 65 -7.37 -4.25 8.30
C THR A 65 -8.25 -4.55 7.10
N LEU A 66 -9.07 -5.60 7.15
CA LEU A 66 -10.07 -5.90 6.11
C LEU A 66 -11.09 -4.77 5.96
N ALA A 67 -11.65 -4.30 7.07
CA ALA A 67 -12.61 -3.19 7.07
C ALA A 67 -11.98 -1.89 6.58
N GLY A 68 -10.77 -1.57 7.04
CA GLY A 68 -10.02 -0.38 6.64
C GLY A 68 -9.70 -0.36 5.14
N HIS A 69 -9.13 -1.45 4.60
CA HIS A 69 -8.83 -1.56 3.17
C HIS A 69 -10.10 -1.53 2.33
N THR A 70 -11.16 -2.22 2.74
CA THR A 70 -12.43 -2.23 2.01
C THR A 70 -13.06 -0.84 1.97
N LEU A 71 -13.06 -0.11 3.10
CA LEU A 71 -13.59 1.26 3.17
C LEU A 71 -12.76 2.21 2.31
N LEU A 72 -11.43 2.18 2.43
CA LEU A 72 -10.54 3.04 1.66
C LEU A 72 -10.66 2.75 0.15
N PHE A 73 -10.67 1.47 -0.22
CA PHE A 73 -10.91 1.03 -1.59
C PHE A 73 -12.24 1.55 -2.13
N ALA A 74 -13.35 1.34 -1.39
CA ALA A 74 -14.67 1.76 -1.83
C ALA A 74 -14.76 3.28 -2.00
N VAL A 75 -14.27 4.05 -1.02
CA VAL A 75 -14.35 5.52 -1.04
C VAL A 75 -13.45 6.11 -2.10
N ILE A 76 -12.15 5.78 -2.10
CA ILE A 76 -11.18 6.40 -2.99
C ILE A 76 -11.40 5.96 -4.43
N SER A 77 -11.67 4.67 -4.69
CA SER A 77 -11.94 4.19 -6.04
C SER A 77 -13.22 4.82 -6.61
N THR A 78 -14.26 4.99 -5.79
CA THR A 78 -15.50 5.66 -6.23
C THR A 78 -15.25 7.13 -6.56
N ILE A 79 -14.59 7.87 -5.68
CA ILE A 79 -14.26 9.29 -5.92
C ILE A 79 -13.41 9.42 -7.19
N TRP A 80 -12.36 8.61 -7.33
CA TRP A 80 -11.45 8.66 -8.46
C TRP A 80 -12.14 8.25 -9.77
N TYR A 81 -12.98 7.21 -9.73
CA TYR A 81 -13.78 6.78 -10.88
C TYR A 81 -14.76 7.87 -11.34
N MET A 82 -15.39 8.61 -10.43
CA MET A 82 -16.32 9.68 -10.80
C MET A 82 -15.63 10.96 -11.28
N ARG A 83 -14.47 11.29 -10.73
CA ARG A 83 -13.82 12.59 -10.96
C ARG A 83 -12.72 12.56 -12.01
N SER A 84 -12.03 11.43 -12.16
CA SER A 84 -10.80 11.35 -12.95
C SER A 84 -10.85 10.34 -14.07
N PHE A 85 -11.54 9.20 -13.91
CA PHE A 85 -11.57 8.18 -14.96
C PHE A 85 -12.26 8.68 -16.24
N ASP A 86 -11.65 8.46 -17.41
CA ASP A 86 -12.26 8.84 -18.70
C ASP A 86 -13.31 7.80 -19.13
N HIS A 87 -14.58 8.12 -18.89
CA HIS A 87 -15.68 7.24 -19.25
C HIS A 87 -15.81 6.94 -20.75
N LYS A 88 -15.19 7.71 -21.64
CA LYS A 88 -15.17 7.42 -23.09
C LYS A 88 -14.39 6.14 -23.41
N LEU A 89 -13.44 5.76 -22.56
CA LEU A 89 -12.67 4.52 -22.72
C LEU A 89 -13.53 3.25 -22.65
N ARG A 90 -14.76 3.34 -22.10
CA ARG A 90 -15.71 2.22 -22.02
C ARG A 90 -16.23 1.75 -23.38
N VAL A 91 -16.08 2.57 -24.43
CA VAL A 91 -16.47 2.23 -25.80
C VAL A 91 -15.41 1.39 -26.50
N ASP A 92 -14.16 1.37 -26.00
CA ASP A 92 -13.09 0.56 -26.58
C ASP A 92 -13.41 -0.93 -26.45
N ARG A 93 -13.13 -1.69 -27.51
CA ARG A 93 -13.39 -3.15 -27.57
C ARG A 93 -12.68 -3.95 -26.48
N ARG A 94 -11.59 -3.42 -25.90
CA ARG A 94 -10.86 -4.03 -24.79
C ARG A 94 -11.57 -3.87 -23.44
N PHE A 95 -12.52 -2.95 -23.33
CA PHE A 95 -13.33 -2.76 -22.13
C PHE A 95 -14.47 -3.79 -22.09
N ARG A 96 -14.50 -4.66 -21.08
CA ARG A 96 -15.48 -5.76 -21.01
C ARG A 96 -16.85 -5.30 -20.49
N ARG A 97 -17.91 -6.00 -20.93
CA ARG A 97 -19.31 -5.68 -20.56
C ARG A 97 -19.56 -5.65 -19.04
N ALA A 98 -18.96 -6.57 -18.28
CA ALA A 98 -19.11 -6.67 -16.82
C ALA A 98 -17.84 -6.26 -16.05
N GLN A 99 -16.93 -5.52 -16.70
CA GLN A 99 -15.58 -5.30 -16.18
C GLN A 99 -15.57 -4.70 -14.76
N ILE A 100 -16.33 -3.62 -14.53
CA ILE A 100 -16.35 -2.94 -13.23
C ILE A 100 -16.81 -3.88 -12.11
N ARG A 101 -17.82 -4.72 -12.36
CA ARG A 101 -18.28 -5.71 -11.38
C ARG A 101 -17.18 -6.71 -11.08
N ASP A 102 -16.53 -7.23 -12.12
CA ASP A 102 -15.48 -8.23 -11.97
C ASP A 102 -14.24 -7.63 -11.26
N GLU A 103 -13.88 -6.38 -11.56
CA GLU A 103 -12.82 -5.62 -10.88
C GLU A 103 -13.13 -5.44 -9.39
N ILE A 104 -14.36 -5.05 -9.04
CA ILE A 104 -14.79 -4.89 -7.63
C ILE A 104 -14.74 -6.23 -6.91
N VAL A 105 -15.33 -7.29 -7.48
CA VAL A 105 -15.38 -8.61 -6.84
C VAL A 105 -13.97 -9.17 -6.63
N GLU A 106 -13.11 -9.09 -7.64
CA GLU A 106 -11.73 -9.57 -7.53
C GLU A 106 -10.89 -8.71 -6.61
N SER A 107 -11.12 -7.39 -6.56
CA SER A 107 -10.48 -6.52 -5.56
C SER A 107 -10.88 -6.89 -4.13
N LEU A 108 -12.15 -7.19 -3.88
CA LEU A 108 -12.59 -7.64 -2.56
C LEU A 108 -11.97 -8.98 -2.16
N LEU A 109 -11.78 -9.90 -3.12
CA LEU A 109 -11.05 -11.15 -2.89
C LEU A 109 -9.55 -10.89 -2.64
N GLY A 110 -8.92 -10.02 -3.40
CA GLY A 110 -7.52 -9.62 -3.21
C GLY A 110 -7.29 -8.99 -1.84
N ILE A 111 -8.22 -8.15 -1.38
CA ILE A 111 -8.18 -7.52 -0.05
C ILE A 111 -8.18 -8.57 1.07
N LEU A 112 -8.77 -9.77 0.89
CA LEU A 112 -8.63 -10.85 1.88
C LEU A 112 -7.17 -11.29 2.02
N GLY A 113 -6.44 -11.39 0.91
CA GLY A 113 -5.00 -11.68 0.89
C GLY A 113 -4.18 -10.59 1.57
N ILE A 114 -4.50 -9.32 1.29
CA ILE A 114 -3.88 -8.15 1.95
C ILE A 114 -4.15 -8.18 3.47
N GLY A 115 -5.38 -8.47 3.89
CA GLY A 115 -5.76 -8.57 5.31
C GLY A 115 -5.01 -9.70 6.02
N LEU A 116 -4.82 -10.85 5.38
CA LEU A 116 -4.00 -11.93 5.92
C LEU A 116 -2.53 -11.52 6.09
N ALA A 117 -1.95 -10.81 5.11
CA ALA A 117 -0.57 -10.33 5.20
C ALA A 117 -0.43 -9.31 6.35
N ASN A 118 -1.35 -8.35 6.43
CA ASN A 118 -1.39 -7.39 7.53
C ASN A 118 -1.53 -8.08 8.89
N THR A 119 -2.30 -9.17 8.97
CA THR A 119 -2.44 -9.94 10.21
C THR A 119 -1.13 -10.62 10.60
N VAL A 120 -0.46 -11.29 9.67
CA VAL A 120 0.82 -11.96 9.93
C VAL A 120 1.89 -10.95 10.37
N PHE A 121 2.09 -9.88 9.59
CA PHE A 121 3.09 -8.86 9.91
C PHE A 121 2.71 -8.05 11.15
N GLY A 122 1.43 -7.72 11.32
CA GLY A 122 0.91 -7.04 12.50
C GLY A 122 1.13 -7.86 13.77
N MET A 123 0.89 -9.17 13.73
CA MET A 123 1.21 -10.07 14.85
C MET A 123 2.71 -10.04 15.17
N LEU A 124 3.58 -10.11 14.17
CA LEU A 124 5.02 -10.00 14.39
C LEU A 124 5.41 -8.64 15.00
N GLN A 125 4.78 -7.55 14.55
CA GLN A 125 5.03 -6.20 15.04
C GLN A 125 4.61 -6.04 16.51
N ILE A 126 3.39 -6.44 16.88
CA ILE A 126 2.91 -6.31 18.28
C ILE A 126 3.67 -7.21 19.26
N HIS A 127 4.27 -8.31 18.78
CA HIS A 127 5.12 -9.18 19.60
C HIS A 127 6.60 -8.74 19.63
N GLY A 128 6.92 -7.56 19.09
CA GLY A 128 8.26 -6.96 19.21
C GLY A 128 9.31 -7.50 18.23
N TYR A 129 8.91 -8.18 17.16
CA TYR A 129 9.84 -8.67 16.13
C TYR A 129 10.23 -7.60 15.10
N SER A 130 9.57 -6.42 15.12
CA SER A 130 9.90 -5.29 14.25
C SER A 130 10.69 -4.21 15.01
N ARG A 131 11.22 -3.25 14.27
CA ARG A 131 11.94 -2.07 14.77
C ARG A 131 11.02 -0.83 14.78
N LEU A 132 9.72 -1.04 14.99
CA LEU A 132 8.77 0.06 15.17
C LEU A 132 9.02 0.75 16.50
N TYR A 133 8.94 2.08 16.49
CA TYR A 133 9.00 2.88 17.71
C TYR A 133 7.86 3.89 17.76
N HIS A 134 7.47 4.31 18.97
CA HIS A 134 6.26 5.10 19.20
C HIS A 134 6.55 6.59 19.40
N SER A 135 7.64 6.92 20.09
CA SER A 135 8.06 8.31 20.31
C SER A 135 9.35 8.63 19.55
N MET A 136 9.49 9.89 19.13
CA MET A 136 10.77 10.39 18.59
C MET A 136 11.93 10.18 19.57
N LYS A 137 11.67 10.13 20.89
CA LYS A 137 12.67 9.86 21.92
C LYS A 137 13.26 8.44 21.83
N ASP A 138 12.49 7.51 21.29
CA ASP A 138 12.88 6.11 21.12
C ASP A 138 13.57 5.88 19.76
N GLY A 139 13.56 6.90 18.89
CA GLY A 139 14.11 6.86 17.54
C GLY A 139 15.54 7.41 17.43
N PRO A 140 16.18 7.27 16.26
CA PRO A 140 17.56 7.74 16.03
C PRO A 140 17.78 9.26 16.09
N GLY A 141 16.70 10.06 16.19
CA GLY A 141 16.72 11.51 16.31
C GLY A 141 15.90 12.24 15.24
N LEU A 142 15.77 13.56 15.38
CA LEU A 142 14.89 14.39 14.55
C LEU A 142 15.21 14.35 13.05
N TRP A 143 16.50 14.26 12.70
CA TRP A 143 16.92 14.14 11.29
C TRP A 143 16.35 12.86 10.65
N TYR A 144 16.29 11.78 11.42
CA TYR A 144 15.80 10.49 10.96
C TYR A 144 14.28 10.49 10.81
N GLU A 145 13.56 11.25 11.65
CA GLU A 145 12.10 11.36 11.54
C GLU A 145 11.63 11.83 10.16
N VAL A 146 12.43 12.69 9.52
CA VAL A 146 12.16 13.18 8.16
C VAL A 146 12.75 12.23 7.11
N MET A 147 13.98 11.74 7.31
CA MET A 147 14.69 10.92 6.32
C MET A 147 14.15 9.48 6.20
N GLN A 148 13.48 8.96 7.24
CA GLN A 148 12.93 7.61 7.22
C GLN A 148 11.85 7.44 6.15
N TYR A 149 11.10 8.48 5.79
CA TYR A 149 10.00 8.36 4.83
C TYR A 149 10.52 8.17 3.39
N PRO A 150 11.42 9.01 2.85
CA PRO A 150 12.07 8.73 1.56
C PRO A 150 12.79 7.38 1.53
N LEU A 151 13.46 7.01 2.62
CA LEU A 151 14.13 5.71 2.72
C LEU A 151 13.12 4.55 2.66
N ALA A 152 12.03 4.64 3.41
CA ALA A 152 10.97 3.66 3.42
C ALA A 152 10.32 3.52 2.05
N MET A 153 10.00 4.64 1.39
CA MET A 153 9.48 4.62 0.01
C MET A 153 10.45 3.93 -0.95
N PHE A 154 11.75 4.24 -0.87
CA PHE A 154 12.75 3.60 -1.72
C PHE A 154 12.82 2.07 -1.49
N LEU A 155 12.78 1.62 -0.22
CA LEU A 155 12.78 0.21 0.13
C LEU A 155 11.50 -0.50 -0.36
N THR A 156 10.34 0.13 -0.15
CA THR A 156 9.05 -0.37 -0.67
C THR A 156 9.10 -0.51 -2.18
N GLU A 157 9.46 0.55 -2.92
CA GLU A 157 9.51 0.56 -4.38
C GLU A 157 10.50 -0.46 -4.94
N THR A 158 11.60 -0.70 -4.22
CA THR A 158 12.54 -1.78 -4.54
C THR A 158 11.87 -3.14 -4.44
N GLY A 159 11.22 -3.44 -3.31
CA GLY A 159 10.53 -4.71 -3.14
C GLY A 159 9.37 -4.89 -4.12
N VAL A 160 8.58 -3.84 -4.36
CA VAL A 160 7.46 -3.88 -5.32
C VAL A 160 7.96 -4.17 -6.73
N TYR A 161 9.00 -3.47 -7.21
CA TYR A 161 9.56 -3.71 -8.54
C TYR A 161 9.94 -5.18 -8.75
N TRP A 162 10.70 -5.75 -7.81
CA TRP A 162 11.20 -7.12 -7.94
C TRP A 162 10.11 -8.17 -7.80
N LEU A 163 9.18 -8.00 -6.85
CA LEU A 163 8.04 -8.91 -6.71
C LEU A 163 7.10 -8.83 -7.91
N HIS A 164 6.80 -7.64 -8.40
CA HIS A 164 5.97 -7.46 -9.58
C HIS A 164 6.62 -8.16 -10.78
N ARG A 165 7.91 -7.91 -11.04
CA ARG A 165 8.65 -8.60 -12.10
C ARG A 165 8.69 -10.12 -11.91
N MET A 166 8.77 -10.62 -10.67
CA MET A 166 8.68 -12.04 -10.35
C MET A 166 7.30 -12.62 -10.72
N PHE A 167 6.20 -11.92 -10.44
CA PHE A 167 4.85 -12.35 -10.82
C PHE A 167 4.62 -12.38 -12.34
N HIS A 168 5.48 -11.74 -13.13
CA HIS A 168 5.51 -11.89 -14.60
C HIS A 168 6.31 -13.10 -15.12
N LEU A 169 6.94 -13.89 -14.24
CA LEU A 169 7.54 -15.16 -14.64
C LEU A 169 6.45 -16.14 -15.10
N PRO A 170 6.70 -17.00 -16.13
CA PRO A 170 5.64 -17.74 -16.82
C PRO A 170 4.68 -18.53 -15.93
N VAL A 171 5.22 -19.19 -14.90
CA VAL A 171 4.44 -19.99 -13.94
C VAL A 171 3.53 -19.08 -13.12
N LEU A 172 4.12 -18.15 -12.35
CA LEU A 172 3.35 -17.24 -11.49
C LEU A 172 2.37 -16.38 -12.29
N TYR A 173 2.79 -15.90 -13.46
CA TYR A 173 1.93 -15.15 -14.36
C TYR A 173 0.69 -15.95 -14.74
N SER A 174 0.87 -17.20 -15.18
CA SER A 174 -0.25 -18.04 -15.61
C SER A 174 -1.24 -18.35 -14.48
N TYR A 175 -0.76 -18.52 -13.24
CA TYR A 175 -1.57 -18.88 -12.09
C TYR A 175 -2.24 -17.70 -11.39
N THR A 176 -1.55 -16.56 -11.25
CA THR A 176 -2.02 -15.45 -10.42
C THR A 176 -2.14 -14.14 -11.19
N HIS A 177 -1.09 -13.72 -11.91
CA HIS A 177 -1.00 -12.34 -12.40
C HIS A 177 -1.76 -12.09 -13.71
N LYS A 178 -1.98 -13.14 -14.52
CA LYS A 178 -2.73 -13.07 -15.78
C LYS A 178 -4.16 -12.61 -15.58
N SER A 179 -4.80 -12.97 -14.44
CA SER A 179 -6.17 -12.53 -14.15
C SER A 179 -6.24 -11.03 -13.85
N HIS A 180 -5.16 -10.41 -13.38
CA HIS A 180 -5.07 -8.98 -13.24
C HIS A 180 -4.86 -8.30 -14.62
N HIS A 181 -3.92 -8.81 -15.42
CA HIS A 181 -3.60 -8.27 -16.75
C HIS A 181 -4.70 -8.41 -17.81
N ARG A 182 -5.74 -9.20 -17.54
CA ARG A 182 -6.91 -9.22 -18.41
C ARG A 182 -7.65 -7.86 -18.43
N PHE A 183 -7.48 -7.01 -17.41
CA PHE A 183 -8.03 -5.66 -17.37
C PHE A 183 -7.09 -4.70 -18.10
N ILE A 184 -7.22 -4.63 -19.43
CA ILE A 184 -6.30 -3.81 -20.24
C ILE A 184 -6.60 -2.31 -20.08
N ILE A 185 -7.88 -1.95 -19.99
CA ILE A 185 -8.33 -0.60 -19.66
C ILE A 185 -8.80 -0.65 -18.20
N SER A 186 -7.86 -0.60 -17.27
CA SER A 186 -8.09 -0.59 -15.83
C SER A 186 -8.97 0.59 -15.40
N THR A 187 -9.97 0.32 -14.57
CA THR A 187 -10.59 1.36 -13.72
C THR A 187 -9.97 1.34 -12.33
N PRO A 188 -10.21 2.37 -11.48
CA PRO A 188 -9.65 2.39 -10.12
C PRO A 188 -10.09 1.19 -9.28
N TYR A 189 -11.21 0.55 -9.65
CA TYR A 189 -11.67 -0.67 -9.01
C TYR A 189 -10.80 -1.90 -9.28
N SER A 190 -9.89 -1.85 -10.26
CA SER A 190 -8.96 -2.95 -10.56
C SER A 190 -7.69 -2.96 -9.68
N ALA A 191 -7.50 -1.92 -8.86
CA ALA A 191 -6.29 -1.68 -8.08
C ALA A 191 -5.88 -2.82 -7.15
N PHE A 192 -6.85 -3.60 -6.65
CA PHE A 192 -6.59 -4.77 -5.80
C PHE A 192 -7.07 -6.07 -6.43
N ALA A 193 -7.43 -6.07 -7.72
CA ALA A 193 -8.00 -7.22 -8.43
C ALA A 193 -6.92 -8.25 -8.80
N PHE A 194 -6.19 -8.69 -7.78
CA PHE A 194 -5.17 -9.72 -7.83
C PHE A 194 -5.71 -11.04 -7.28
N HIS A 195 -5.06 -12.14 -7.62
CA HIS A 195 -5.27 -13.39 -6.90
C HIS A 195 -4.92 -13.19 -5.40
N PRO A 196 -5.68 -13.73 -4.43
CA PRO A 196 -5.42 -13.46 -3.01
C PRO A 196 -4.00 -13.80 -2.53
N VAL A 197 -3.40 -14.88 -3.05
CA VAL A 197 -2.01 -15.26 -2.74
C VAL A 197 -1.01 -14.23 -3.27
N GLU A 198 -1.27 -13.66 -4.43
CA GLU A 198 -0.42 -12.61 -4.99
C GLU A 198 -0.57 -11.32 -4.16
N ALA A 199 -1.79 -10.94 -3.82
CA ALA A 199 -2.05 -9.78 -2.97
C ALA A 199 -1.37 -9.90 -1.59
N PHE A 200 -1.35 -11.11 -1.01
CA PHE A 200 -0.64 -11.42 0.23
C PHE A 200 0.86 -11.14 0.10
N VAL A 201 1.51 -11.66 -0.95
CA VAL A 201 2.96 -11.50 -1.16
C VAL A 201 3.33 -10.07 -1.58
N MET A 202 2.53 -9.45 -2.46
CA MET A 202 2.73 -8.07 -2.91
C MET A 202 2.60 -7.04 -1.77
N SER A 203 2.01 -7.42 -0.63
CA SER A 203 1.95 -6.58 0.57
C SER A 203 3.28 -6.52 1.34
N PHE A 204 4.19 -7.48 1.12
CA PHE A 204 5.42 -7.62 1.92
C PHE A 204 6.36 -6.41 1.86
N PRO A 205 6.59 -5.73 0.72
CA PRO A 205 7.50 -4.60 0.69
C PRO A 205 7.09 -3.49 1.65
N ASN A 206 5.80 -3.13 1.66
CA ASN A 206 5.25 -2.13 2.56
C ASN A 206 5.30 -2.60 4.02
N LEU A 207 4.81 -3.81 4.29
CA LEU A 207 4.71 -4.34 5.67
C LEU A 207 6.07 -4.69 6.29
N GLY A 208 7.06 -4.96 5.45
CA GLY A 208 8.40 -5.41 5.81
C GLY A 208 9.37 -4.29 6.15
N VAL A 209 9.11 -3.04 5.77
CA VAL A 209 10.05 -1.92 6.01
C VAL A 209 10.50 -1.83 7.48
N PRO A 210 9.60 -1.90 8.49
CA PRO A 210 10.01 -1.80 9.88
C PRO A 210 10.85 -2.99 10.40
N PHE A 211 10.96 -4.08 9.64
CA PHE A 211 11.86 -5.19 9.98
C PHE A 211 13.29 -4.97 9.46
N LEU A 212 13.45 -4.09 8.47
CA LEU A 212 14.73 -3.74 7.88
C LEU A 212 15.37 -2.55 8.56
N VAL A 213 14.59 -1.52 8.86
CA VAL A 213 15.06 -0.25 9.44
C VAL A 213 14.16 0.20 10.58
N PRO A 214 14.69 0.96 11.57
CA PRO A 214 13.85 1.63 12.56
C PRO A 214 12.81 2.50 11.87
N MET A 215 11.57 2.49 12.34
CA MET A 215 10.52 3.32 11.73
C MET A 215 9.52 3.78 12.78
N SER A 216 9.19 5.08 12.78
CA SER A 216 8.16 5.59 13.67
C SER A 216 6.80 5.04 13.26
N THR A 217 5.97 4.72 14.24
CA THR A 217 4.62 4.19 14.02
C THR A 217 3.81 5.13 13.11
N THR A 218 3.95 6.44 13.33
CA THR A 218 3.29 7.47 12.51
C THR A 218 3.78 7.43 11.06
N ALA A 219 5.09 7.42 10.83
CA ALA A 219 5.63 7.34 9.46
C ALA A 219 5.21 6.05 8.75
N TYR A 220 5.16 4.94 9.49
CA TYR A 220 4.72 3.66 8.97
C TYR A 220 3.25 3.68 8.54
N LEU A 221 2.36 4.24 9.35
CA LEU A 221 0.95 4.42 8.97
C LEU A 221 0.80 5.33 7.75
N ILE A 222 1.57 6.42 7.66
CA ILE A 222 1.57 7.30 6.49
C ILE A 222 2.01 6.52 5.24
N LEU A 223 3.07 5.72 5.32
CA LEU A 223 3.54 4.86 4.22
C LEU A 223 2.43 3.90 3.75
N LEU A 224 1.77 3.20 4.67
CA LEU A 224 0.71 2.25 4.32
C LEU A 224 -0.47 2.96 3.64
N MET A 225 -0.88 4.12 4.16
CA MET A 225 -1.99 4.91 3.60
C MET A 225 -1.63 5.51 2.24
N SER A 226 -0.45 6.11 2.10
CA SER A 226 -0.01 6.71 0.84
C SER A 226 0.15 5.64 -0.25
N SER A 227 0.78 4.51 0.07
CA SER A 227 0.91 3.39 -0.88
C SER A 227 -0.46 2.85 -1.31
N THR A 228 -1.41 2.69 -0.39
CA THR A 228 -2.76 2.21 -0.73
C THR A 228 -3.50 3.18 -1.66
N VAL A 229 -3.46 4.48 -1.35
CA VAL A 229 -4.07 5.52 -2.20
C VAL A 229 -3.42 5.51 -3.57
N GLU A 230 -2.09 5.49 -3.64
CA GLU A 230 -1.35 5.51 -4.89
C GLU A 230 -1.63 4.29 -5.77
N THR A 231 -1.73 3.09 -5.19
CA THR A 231 -2.16 1.89 -5.90
C THR A 231 -3.52 2.12 -6.57
N ILE A 232 -4.47 2.78 -5.90
CA ILE A 232 -5.79 3.08 -6.49
C ILE A 232 -5.68 4.12 -7.61
N LEU A 233 -4.96 5.22 -7.36
CA LEU A 233 -4.87 6.33 -8.30
C LEU A 233 -4.14 5.95 -9.60
N SER A 234 -3.18 5.04 -9.53
CA SER A 234 -2.41 4.57 -10.69
C SER A 234 -3.22 3.73 -11.69
N HIS A 235 -4.38 3.18 -11.29
CA HIS A 235 -5.24 2.34 -12.12
C HIS A 235 -6.37 3.13 -12.79
N ASP A 236 -6.06 4.11 -13.63
CA ASP A 236 -7.08 4.99 -14.25
C ASP A 236 -7.10 4.98 -15.79
N SER A 237 -6.23 4.19 -16.42
CA SER A 237 -6.09 4.07 -17.89
C SER A 237 -5.80 5.36 -18.65
N ARG A 238 -5.39 6.46 -17.99
CA ARG A 238 -5.16 7.74 -18.68
C ARG A 238 -3.79 7.77 -19.32
N GLU A 239 -2.75 8.16 -18.58
CA GLU A 239 -1.38 8.27 -19.08
C GLU A 239 -0.33 7.86 -18.03
N GLY A 240 -0.76 7.09 -17.03
CA GLY A 240 0.09 6.65 -15.92
C GLY A 240 1.13 5.61 -16.33
N PHE A 241 2.20 5.54 -15.53
CA PHE A 241 3.25 4.54 -15.64
C PHE A 241 2.70 3.10 -15.66
N HIS A 242 1.74 2.85 -14.77
CA HIS A 242 1.07 1.55 -14.65
C HIS A 242 0.09 1.26 -15.80
N THR A 243 -0.54 2.27 -16.39
CA THR A 243 -1.35 2.09 -17.62
C THR A 243 -0.51 1.51 -18.76
N VAL A 244 0.74 1.98 -18.92
CA VAL A 244 1.66 1.42 -19.92
C VAL A 244 1.98 -0.04 -19.63
N HIS A 245 2.09 -0.40 -18.35
CA HIS A 245 2.33 -1.77 -17.92
C HIS A 245 1.19 -2.72 -18.33
N HIS A 246 -0.07 -2.34 -18.10
CA HIS A 246 -1.24 -3.11 -18.56
C HIS A 246 -1.31 -3.25 -20.09
N LEU A 247 -0.76 -2.30 -20.84
CA LEU A 247 -0.66 -2.36 -22.30
C LEU A 247 0.53 -3.20 -22.77
N ASN A 248 1.65 -3.15 -22.05
CA ASN A 248 2.87 -3.90 -22.32
C ASN A 248 3.40 -4.55 -21.01
N PRO A 249 3.02 -5.81 -20.73
CA PRO A 249 3.42 -6.54 -19.51
C PRO A 249 4.94 -6.72 -19.32
N LYS A 250 5.76 -6.33 -20.31
CA LYS A 250 7.22 -6.41 -20.27
C LYS A 250 7.90 -5.11 -19.84
N ALA A 251 7.14 -4.05 -19.58
CA ALA A 251 7.65 -2.73 -19.23
C ALA A 251 7.01 -2.20 -17.95
N ASN A 252 7.69 -1.28 -17.27
CA ASN A 252 7.16 -0.50 -16.15
C ASN A 252 6.65 -1.35 -14.96
N TYR A 253 7.55 -2.09 -14.31
CA TYR A 253 7.19 -2.92 -13.14
C TYR A 253 7.10 -2.13 -11.83
N GLY A 254 7.72 -0.96 -11.73
CA GLY A 254 7.60 -0.06 -10.58
C GLY A 254 6.17 0.42 -10.37
N GLN A 255 5.87 0.85 -9.15
CA GLN A 255 4.56 1.37 -8.79
C GLN A 255 4.54 2.90 -8.89
N MET A 256 5.42 3.57 -8.13
CA MET A 256 5.56 5.03 -8.13
C MET A 256 6.81 5.50 -8.88
N LEU A 257 7.94 4.85 -8.58
CA LEU A 257 9.26 5.28 -9.00
C LEU A 257 9.70 4.51 -10.23
N THR A 258 10.33 5.24 -11.16
CA THR A 258 10.85 4.67 -12.41
C THR A 258 12.30 4.19 -12.28
N VAL A 259 12.91 4.34 -11.10
CA VAL A 259 14.35 4.12 -10.85
C VAL A 259 14.77 2.72 -11.33
N TRP A 260 14.10 1.68 -10.85
CA TRP A 260 14.44 0.31 -11.20
C TRP A 260 14.12 -0.03 -12.65
N ASP A 261 13.04 0.52 -13.20
CA ASP A 261 12.73 0.34 -14.61
C ASP A 261 13.79 0.96 -15.54
N VAL A 262 14.34 2.12 -15.17
CA VAL A 262 15.44 2.73 -15.91
C VAL A 262 16.71 1.90 -15.77
N VAL A 263 17.08 1.54 -14.53
CA VAL A 263 18.30 0.75 -14.24
C VAL A 263 18.28 -0.60 -14.93
N MET A 264 17.12 -1.27 -14.95
CA MET A 264 16.97 -2.61 -15.52
C MET A 264 16.55 -2.62 -17.00
N GLY A 265 16.41 -1.44 -17.62
CA GLY A 265 16.03 -1.31 -19.03
C GLY A 265 14.60 -1.76 -19.34
N THR A 266 13.70 -1.72 -18.37
CA THR A 266 12.27 -2.03 -18.51
C THR A 266 11.39 -0.78 -18.59
N TYR A 267 11.98 0.41 -18.55
CA TYR A 267 11.27 1.68 -18.67
C TYR A 267 10.71 1.92 -20.07
N GLN A 268 9.42 2.25 -20.14
CA GLN A 268 8.73 2.74 -21.31
C GLN A 268 7.96 4.03 -20.98
N ASN A 269 8.25 5.08 -21.75
CA ASN A 269 7.66 6.39 -21.54
C ASN A 269 6.13 6.36 -21.77
N PRO A 270 5.31 6.76 -20.79
CA PRO A 270 3.87 6.85 -20.96
C PRO A 270 3.46 7.76 -22.09
N LEU A 271 4.02 8.98 -22.18
CA LEU A 271 3.74 9.94 -23.24
C LEU A 271 4.10 9.43 -24.65
N GLY A 272 5.00 8.45 -24.75
CA GLY A 272 5.39 7.81 -26.02
C GLY A 272 4.33 6.84 -26.57
N CYS A 273 3.47 6.28 -25.71
CA CYS A 273 2.31 5.48 -26.13
C CYS A 273 1.15 6.36 -26.62
N PHE A 274 1.09 7.64 -26.21
CA PHE A 274 -0.02 8.56 -26.50
C PHE A 274 0.28 9.61 -27.58
N ARG A 275 1.56 9.84 -27.93
CA ARG A 275 1.91 10.76 -29.03
C ARG A 275 1.87 10.07 -30.39
N GLY A 276 0.86 10.38 -31.21
CA GLY A 276 0.99 10.29 -32.66
C GLY A 276 -0.24 10.01 -33.52
N GLY A 277 -1.48 10.26 -33.09
CA GLY A 277 -2.64 10.13 -33.98
C GLY A 277 -3.90 10.79 -33.45
N PRO A 278 -4.86 11.13 -34.34
CA PRO A 278 -6.15 11.69 -33.92
C PRO A 278 -6.85 10.74 -32.95
N VAL A 279 -7.68 11.31 -32.05
CA VAL A 279 -8.44 10.64 -30.99
C VAL A 279 -9.01 9.31 -31.49
N GLY A 280 -8.31 8.23 -31.16
CA GLY A 280 -8.57 6.88 -31.60
C GLY A 280 -8.04 5.90 -30.56
N PRO A 281 -8.49 4.63 -30.56
CA PRO A 281 -8.24 3.68 -29.47
C PRO A 281 -6.74 3.51 -29.19
N LEU A 282 -6.38 3.44 -27.90
CA LEU A 282 -4.99 3.37 -27.37
C LEU A 282 -4.12 2.47 -28.27
N ARG A 283 -3.24 3.08 -29.06
CA ARG A 283 -2.45 2.39 -30.07
C ARG A 283 -1.05 2.12 -29.51
N ILE A 284 -0.77 0.85 -29.20
CA ILE A 284 0.59 0.42 -28.88
C ILE A 284 1.42 0.54 -30.16
N THR A 285 2.25 1.57 -30.27
CA THR A 285 3.28 1.60 -31.30
C THR A 285 4.37 0.61 -30.90
N ARG A 286 4.35 -0.60 -31.47
CA ARG A 286 5.53 -1.47 -31.43
C ARG A 286 6.65 -0.75 -32.17
N LYS A 287 7.52 -0.08 -31.43
CA LYS A 287 8.79 0.40 -31.98
C LYS A 287 9.55 -0.83 -32.44
N SER A 288 9.61 -1.07 -33.75
CA SER A 288 10.50 -2.08 -34.31
C SER A 288 11.92 -1.68 -33.90
N ARG A 289 12.62 -2.55 -33.18
CA ARG A 289 14.08 -2.46 -33.12
C ARG A 289 14.58 -2.55 -34.56
N LYS A 290 15.19 -1.47 -35.06
CA LYS A 290 16.17 -1.56 -36.13
C LYS A 290 17.50 -1.98 -35.51
#